data_AF-W2RI88-F1
#
_entry.id   AF-W2RI88-F1
#
_cell.length_a   1.000
_cell.length_b   1.000
_cell.length_c   1.000
_cell.angle_alpha   90.00
_cell.angle_beta   90.00
_cell.angle_gamma   90.00
#
_symmetry.space_group_name_H-M   'P 1'
#
loop_
_entity.id
_entity.type
_entity.pdbx_description
1 polymer ?
#
loop_
_entity_poly.entity_id
_entity_poly.type
_entity_poly.pdbx_seq_one_letter_code
_entity_poly.pdbx_strand_id
1 'polypeptide(L)'
;MLNIPHKDPFLRKCPILVVVLQKEKLEELASAEGVDLLYDYCIREKKTYAEVLTDFPSVDVHLTILLQLIPRQKPRSYSISSSALLHPGRVHLTVAIVDFLTPYKRRRSGICSSFFLSLDPSKEQKRVPMWIKKGLFEPLSLDRDVLLIGPGTGLASMRAMVQERQFLRKQADKDSSSGAVYLYFGCRHESKDFLYGDELRGLVASGDITELHTAFSRDQDHKIYVQTRLAENKETIFDFIMNGEGCIYIAGSAKRMPTDVYEVLRDILRSVGKIPLPTAEKVMKTLARKKRYVVESWS
;
A
#
# COMPACT_ATOMS: atom_id res chain seq x y z
N MET A 1 -7.84 -12.13 4.50
CA MET A 1 -9.26 -12.46 4.67
C MET A 1 -9.43 -13.88 4.18
N LEU A 2 -10.21 -14.70 4.88
CA LEU A 2 -10.70 -15.96 4.30
C LEU A 2 -11.47 -15.58 3.03
N ASN A 3 -11.18 -16.27 1.92
CA ASN A 3 -11.64 -15.87 0.60
C ASN A 3 -13.17 -15.87 0.51
N ILE A 4 -13.70 -14.99 -0.35
CA ILE A 4 -15.12 -14.91 -0.67
C ILE A 4 -15.44 -16.04 -1.65
N PRO A 5 -16.48 -16.85 -1.42
CA PRO A 5 -16.95 -17.84 -2.39
C PRO A 5 -17.16 -17.23 -3.79
N HIS A 6 -16.45 -17.76 -4.79
CA HIS A 6 -16.63 -17.39 -6.20
C HIS A 6 -17.81 -18.14 -6.82
N LYS A 7 -18.44 -17.52 -7.84
CA LYS A 7 -19.67 -17.98 -8.51
C LYS A 7 -19.67 -19.45 -8.96
N ASP A 8 -18.55 -19.97 -9.48
CA ASP A 8 -18.64 -21.13 -10.38
C ASP A 8 -18.54 -22.53 -9.74
N PRO A 9 -17.69 -22.81 -8.73
CA PRO A 9 -17.55 -24.20 -8.27
C PRO A 9 -18.32 -24.52 -6.97
N PHE A 10 -18.56 -23.56 -6.07
CA PHE A 10 -19.11 -23.85 -4.74
C PHE A 10 -20.60 -24.26 -4.77
N LEU A 11 -21.37 -23.68 -5.69
CA LEU A 11 -22.84 -23.84 -5.72
C LEU A 11 -23.31 -24.90 -6.72
N ARG A 12 -22.49 -25.30 -7.69
CA ARG A 12 -22.89 -26.20 -8.81
C ARG A 12 -22.44 -27.65 -8.68
N LYS A 13 -21.38 -27.97 -7.93
CA LYS A 13 -20.67 -29.27 -8.03
C LYS A 13 -20.92 -30.25 -6.88
N CYS A 14 -21.97 -30.06 -6.11
CA CYS A 14 -22.07 -30.71 -4.84
C CYS A 14 -23.28 -31.65 -4.87
N PRO A 15 -23.09 -32.99 -4.74
CA PRO A 15 -24.19 -33.93 -4.59
C PRO A 15 -24.73 -33.77 -3.16
N ILE A 16 -25.47 -32.69 -2.95
CA ILE A 16 -25.93 -32.29 -1.62
C ILE A 16 -27.32 -32.85 -1.39
N LEU A 17 -27.51 -33.49 -0.24
CA LEU A 17 -28.83 -33.79 0.32
C LEU A 17 -29.44 -32.50 0.91
N VAL A 18 -29.76 -31.52 0.06
CA VAL A 18 -30.28 -30.22 0.51
C VAL A 18 -31.79 -30.32 0.70
N VAL A 19 -32.32 -29.61 1.70
CA VAL A 19 -33.74 -29.22 1.69
C VAL A 19 -34.01 -28.37 0.45
N VAL A 20 -35.07 -28.68 -0.31
CA VAL A 20 -35.41 -28.08 -1.62
C VAL A 20 -35.25 -26.54 -1.65
N LEU A 21 -35.75 -25.86 -0.63
CA LEU A 21 -35.71 -24.40 -0.53
C LEU A 21 -34.28 -23.82 -0.43
N GLN A 22 -33.38 -24.49 0.30
CA GLN A 22 -31.98 -24.05 0.39
C GLN A 22 -31.23 -24.31 -0.91
N LYS A 23 -31.58 -25.39 -1.63
CA LYS A 23 -31.01 -25.69 -2.95
C LYS A 23 -31.36 -24.61 -3.96
N GLU A 24 -32.65 -24.28 -4.08
CA GLU A 24 -33.14 -23.24 -4.99
C GLU A 24 -32.45 -21.90 -4.73
N LYS A 25 -32.27 -21.54 -3.45
CA LYS A 25 -31.59 -20.29 -3.10
C LYS A 25 -30.11 -20.27 -3.49
N LEU A 26 -29.42 -21.40 -3.34
CA LEU A 26 -28.01 -21.55 -3.77
C LEU A 26 -27.89 -21.52 -5.29
N GLU A 27 -28.84 -22.12 -6.01
CA GLU A 27 -28.91 -22.08 -7.47
C GLU A 27 -29.18 -20.66 -7.99
N GLU A 28 -30.09 -19.92 -7.35
CA GLU A 28 -30.34 -18.50 -7.65
C GLU A 28 -29.06 -17.66 -7.43
N LEU A 29 -28.41 -17.80 -6.28
CA LEU A 29 -27.13 -17.12 -5.99
C LEU A 29 -26.03 -17.45 -7.01
N ALA A 30 -26.08 -18.64 -7.63
CA ALA A 30 -25.13 -19.08 -8.64
C ALA A 30 -25.51 -18.67 -10.06
N SER A 31 -26.74 -18.19 -10.28
CA SER A 31 -27.27 -17.92 -11.61
C SER A 31 -26.72 -16.62 -12.21
N ALA A 32 -26.97 -16.43 -13.51
CA ALA A 32 -26.62 -15.19 -14.18
C ALA A 32 -27.51 -14.01 -13.73
N GLU A 33 -28.72 -14.31 -13.26
CA GLU A 33 -29.70 -13.34 -12.77
C GLU A 33 -29.46 -12.98 -11.30
N GLY A 34 -28.93 -13.91 -10.48
CA GLY A 34 -28.67 -13.70 -9.05
C GLY A 34 -27.36 -12.98 -8.71
N VAL A 35 -26.74 -12.26 -9.65
CA VAL A 35 -25.44 -11.59 -9.41
C VAL A 35 -25.51 -10.58 -8.29
N ASP A 36 -26.55 -9.74 -8.31
CA ASP A 36 -26.73 -8.67 -7.33
C ASP A 36 -27.03 -9.26 -5.95
N LEU A 37 -27.85 -10.32 -5.92
CA LEU A 37 -28.13 -11.07 -4.70
C LEU A 37 -26.85 -11.68 -4.12
N LEU A 38 -26.00 -12.31 -4.94
CA LEU A 38 -24.71 -12.84 -4.48
C LEU A 38 -23.78 -11.73 -3.99
N TYR A 39 -23.80 -10.58 -4.67
CA TYR A 39 -23.00 -9.43 -4.27
C TYR A 39 -23.40 -8.96 -2.87
N ASP A 40 -24.69 -8.71 -2.62
CA ASP A 40 -25.17 -8.24 -1.32
C ASP A 40 -25.02 -9.30 -0.22
N TYR A 41 -25.37 -10.55 -0.51
CA TYR A 41 -25.30 -11.65 0.46
C TYR A 41 -23.86 -11.98 0.87
N CYS A 42 -22.93 -12.02 -0.10
CA CYS A 42 -21.61 -12.61 0.10
C CYS A 42 -20.47 -11.59 -0.05
N ILE A 43 -20.41 -10.87 -1.18
CA ILE A 43 -19.24 -10.04 -1.54
C ILE A 43 -19.17 -8.77 -0.71
N ARG A 44 -20.31 -8.10 -0.53
CA ARG A 44 -20.48 -6.87 0.25
C ARG A 44 -20.25 -7.14 1.74
N GLU A 45 -20.77 -8.25 2.24
CA GLU A 45 -20.61 -8.69 3.64
C GLU A 45 -19.32 -9.44 3.95
N LYS A 46 -18.49 -9.69 2.93
CA LYS A 46 -17.24 -10.45 3.09
C LYS A 46 -17.47 -11.78 3.80
N LYS A 47 -18.55 -12.48 3.46
CA LYS A 47 -18.85 -13.78 4.07
C LYS A 47 -17.77 -14.80 3.73
N THR A 48 -17.42 -15.58 4.73
CA THR A 48 -16.51 -16.72 4.60
C THR A 48 -17.28 -17.97 4.21
N TYR A 49 -16.58 -18.97 3.68
CA TYR A 49 -17.17 -20.29 3.40
C TYR A 49 -17.87 -20.90 4.63
N ALA A 50 -17.28 -20.77 5.82
CA ALA A 50 -17.85 -21.29 7.06
C ALA A 50 -19.18 -20.62 7.42
N GLU A 51 -19.28 -19.29 7.24
CA GLU A 51 -20.55 -18.59 7.48
C GLU A 51 -21.61 -18.98 6.46
N VAL A 52 -21.24 -19.15 5.18
CA VAL A 52 -22.19 -19.62 4.17
C VAL A 52 -22.71 -21.02 4.53
N LEU A 53 -21.85 -21.96 4.92
CA LEU A 53 -22.29 -23.29 5.36
C LEU A 53 -23.16 -23.23 6.63
N THR A 54 -22.91 -22.26 7.52
CA THR A 54 -23.74 -22.04 8.72
C THR A 54 -25.14 -21.51 8.35
N ASP A 55 -25.23 -20.65 7.34
CA ASP A 55 -26.50 -20.09 6.86
C ASP A 55 -27.34 -21.14 6.07
N PHE A 56 -26.69 -22.18 5.54
CA PHE A 56 -27.32 -23.28 4.80
C PHE A 56 -27.05 -24.64 5.47
N PRO A 57 -27.60 -24.92 6.67
CA PRO A 57 -27.26 -26.10 7.47
C PRO A 57 -27.64 -27.45 6.84
N SER A 58 -28.52 -27.47 5.82
CA SER A 58 -28.81 -28.71 5.07
C SER A 58 -27.75 -29.02 4.01
N VAL A 59 -26.76 -28.14 3.83
CA VAL A 59 -25.66 -28.35 2.89
C VAL A 59 -24.59 -29.23 3.52
N ASP A 60 -24.68 -30.53 3.24
CA ASP A 60 -23.62 -31.48 3.54
C ASP A 60 -22.63 -31.57 2.37
N VAL A 61 -21.36 -31.23 2.64
CA VAL A 61 -20.28 -31.22 1.64
C VAL A 61 -19.13 -32.07 2.15
N HIS A 62 -18.79 -33.11 1.40
CA HIS A 62 -17.62 -33.94 1.71
C HIS A 62 -16.34 -33.08 1.78
N LEU A 63 -15.48 -33.33 2.77
CA LEU A 63 -14.25 -32.56 3.01
C LEU A 63 -13.40 -32.41 1.75
N THR A 64 -13.27 -33.48 0.96
CA THR A 64 -12.52 -33.46 -0.32
C THR A 64 -13.04 -32.40 -1.29
N ILE A 65 -14.36 -32.21 -1.37
CA ILE A 65 -14.96 -31.18 -2.22
C ILE A 65 -14.63 -29.80 -1.64
N LEU A 66 -14.78 -29.59 -0.33
CA LEU A 66 -14.41 -28.32 0.31
C LEU A 66 -12.94 -27.93 0.05
N LEU A 67 -12.02 -28.89 0.12
CA LEU A 67 -10.60 -28.64 -0.17
C LEU A 67 -10.33 -28.27 -1.63
N GLN A 68 -11.17 -28.73 -2.56
CA GLN A 68 -11.10 -28.32 -3.97
C GLN A 68 -11.72 -26.92 -4.20
N LEU A 69 -12.67 -26.51 -3.37
CA LEU A 69 -13.41 -25.26 -3.50
C LEU A 69 -12.72 -24.07 -2.84
N ILE A 70 -12.11 -24.30 -1.67
CA ILE A 70 -11.47 -23.24 -0.87
C ILE A 70 -10.11 -22.91 -1.49
N PRO A 71 -9.84 -21.65 -1.89
CA PRO A 71 -8.57 -21.31 -2.48
C PRO A 71 -7.47 -21.38 -1.41
N ARG A 72 -6.28 -21.82 -1.83
CA ARG A 72 -5.10 -21.80 -0.96
C ARG A 72 -4.85 -20.42 -0.36
N GLN A 73 -4.46 -20.42 0.90
CA GLN A 73 -4.03 -19.20 1.59
C GLN A 73 -2.81 -18.61 0.88
N LYS A 74 -2.94 -17.36 0.43
CA LYS A 74 -1.86 -16.63 -0.24
C LYS A 74 -0.95 -15.96 0.78
N PRO A 75 0.37 -15.86 0.52
CA PRO A 75 1.26 -15.00 1.30
C PRO A 75 0.85 -13.53 1.14
N ARG A 76 1.23 -12.70 2.12
CA ARG A 76 1.00 -11.25 2.06
C ARG A 76 2.33 -10.54 1.91
N SER A 77 2.43 -9.71 0.88
CA SER A 77 3.60 -8.86 0.64
C SER A 77 3.53 -7.60 1.49
N TYR A 78 4.68 -7.19 2.01
CA TYR A 78 4.88 -5.93 2.71
C TYR A 78 6.15 -5.29 2.18
N SER A 79 6.15 -3.98 2.00
CA SER A 79 7.37 -3.26 1.66
C SER A 79 8.29 -3.22 2.88
N ILE A 80 9.56 -3.55 2.66
CA ILE A 80 10.59 -3.52 3.71
C ILE A 80 10.82 -2.05 4.11
N SER A 81 10.84 -1.80 5.41
CA SER A 81 10.98 -0.46 5.99
C SER A 81 12.36 -0.16 6.56
N SER A 82 13.33 -1.03 6.30
CA SER A 82 14.72 -0.92 6.74
C SER A 82 15.71 -1.03 5.59
N SER A 83 16.85 -0.35 5.72
CA SER A 83 18.05 -0.63 4.93
C SER A 83 18.76 -1.88 5.44
N ALA A 84 19.23 -2.74 4.53
CA ALA A 84 20.04 -3.90 4.87
C ALA A 84 21.48 -3.50 5.29
N LEU A 85 21.96 -2.36 4.82
CA LEU A 85 23.25 -1.79 5.21
C LEU A 85 23.21 -1.26 6.66
N LEU A 86 22.12 -0.58 7.03
CA LEU A 86 21.96 -0.04 8.38
C LEU A 86 21.54 -1.10 9.41
N HIS A 87 20.79 -2.12 8.97
CA HIS A 87 20.25 -3.17 9.83
C HIS A 87 20.58 -4.57 9.28
N PRO A 88 21.86 -4.98 9.26
CA PRO A 88 22.27 -6.27 8.73
C PRO A 88 21.60 -7.42 9.49
N GLY A 89 21.07 -8.39 8.74
CA GLY A 89 20.36 -9.54 9.28
C GLY A 89 18.98 -9.25 9.87
N ARG A 90 18.45 -8.02 9.72
CA ARG A 90 17.11 -7.64 10.21
C ARG A 90 16.25 -7.09 9.08
N VAL A 91 14.95 -7.41 9.14
CA VAL A 91 13.95 -6.89 8.22
C VAL A 91 12.86 -6.21 9.05
N HIS A 92 12.66 -4.91 8.83
CA HIS A 92 11.61 -4.15 9.51
C HIS A 92 10.38 -4.05 8.61
N LEU A 93 9.18 -4.16 9.19
CA LEU A 93 7.92 -3.99 8.49
C LEU A 93 7.10 -2.86 9.12
N THR A 94 6.47 -2.01 8.30
CA THR A 94 5.45 -1.05 8.73
C THR A 94 4.08 -1.57 8.32
N VAL A 95 3.32 -2.10 9.28
CA VAL A 95 2.07 -2.83 9.00
C VAL A 95 0.86 -2.06 9.53
N ALA A 96 -0.06 -1.71 8.63
CA ALA A 96 -1.40 -1.28 9.04
C ALA A 96 -2.23 -2.49 9.50
N ILE A 97 -2.80 -2.39 10.70
CA ILE A 97 -3.75 -3.39 11.19
C ILE A 97 -5.04 -3.26 10.39
N VAL A 98 -5.48 -4.39 9.83
CA VAL A 98 -6.73 -4.45 9.07
C VAL A 98 -7.80 -4.92 10.04
N ASP A 99 -8.68 -4.00 10.41
CA ASP A 99 -9.81 -4.26 11.28
C ASP A 99 -10.95 -3.31 10.87
N PHE A 100 -12.09 -3.87 10.49
CA PHE A 100 -13.22 -3.10 9.99
C PHE A 100 -14.55 -3.80 10.29
N LEU A 101 -15.64 -3.04 10.23
CA LEU A 101 -16.99 -3.58 10.31
C LEU A 101 -17.57 -3.74 8.90
N THR A 102 -18.24 -4.85 8.63
CA THR A 102 -19.07 -5.03 7.43
C THR A 102 -20.31 -4.12 7.50
N PRO A 103 -21.06 -3.94 6.41
CA PRO A 103 -22.31 -3.18 6.44
C PRO A 103 -23.32 -3.70 7.50
N TYR A 104 -23.42 -5.01 7.72
CA TYR A 104 -24.18 -5.59 8.86
C TYR A 104 -23.42 -5.63 10.19
N LYS A 105 -22.46 -4.72 10.40
CA LYS A 105 -21.74 -4.52 11.67
C LYS A 105 -20.94 -5.72 12.19
N ARG A 106 -20.60 -6.69 11.33
CA ARG A 106 -19.71 -7.79 11.73
C ARG A 106 -18.26 -7.32 11.69
N ARG A 107 -17.50 -7.62 12.74
CA ARG A 107 -16.06 -7.30 12.77
C ARG A 107 -15.26 -8.27 11.90
N ARG A 108 -14.38 -7.74 11.07
CA ARG A 108 -13.49 -8.48 10.19
C ARG A 108 -12.06 -8.02 10.41
N SER A 109 -11.17 -8.99 10.64
CA SER A 109 -9.76 -8.74 10.83
C SER A 109 -8.92 -9.35 9.70
N GLY A 110 -7.79 -8.71 9.39
CA GLY A 110 -6.82 -9.23 8.44
C GLY A 110 -6.04 -10.38 9.07
N ILE A 111 -5.95 -11.52 8.36
CA ILE A 111 -5.26 -12.71 8.88
C ILE A 111 -3.79 -12.40 9.21
N CYS A 112 -3.03 -11.84 8.25
CA CYS A 112 -1.60 -11.61 8.43
C CYS A 112 -1.29 -10.45 9.39
N SER A 113 -2.04 -9.34 9.33
CA SER A 113 -1.86 -8.22 10.26
C SER A 113 -2.26 -8.57 11.70
N SER A 114 -3.33 -9.36 11.89
CA SER A 114 -3.69 -9.86 13.23
C SER A 114 -2.68 -10.87 13.75
N PHE A 115 -2.10 -11.70 12.87
CA PHE A 115 -0.99 -12.58 13.25
C PHE A 115 0.19 -11.77 13.77
N PHE A 116 0.62 -10.70 13.08
CA PHE A 116 1.68 -9.82 13.58
C PHE A 116 1.32 -9.16 14.92
N LEU A 117 0.07 -8.71 15.09
CA LEU A 117 -0.39 -8.14 16.34
C LEU A 117 -0.38 -9.16 17.51
N SER A 118 -0.53 -10.45 17.19
CA SER A 118 -0.46 -11.53 18.19
C SER A 118 0.95 -11.95 18.57
N LEU A 119 1.98 -11.46 17.87
CA LEU A 119 3.38 -11.75 18.20
C LEU A 119 3.81 -10.91 19.39
N ASP A 120 4.47 -11.57 20.35
CA ASP A 120 5.01 -10.96 21.54
C ASP A 120 6.52 -11.21 21.56
N PRO A 121 7.36 -10.18 21.32
CA PRO A 121 8.81 -10.37 21.27
C PRO A 121 9.43 -10.73 22.62
N SER A 122 8.69 -10.56 23.73
CA SER A 122 9.15 -10.90 25.09
C SER A 122 9.03 -12.38 25.44
N LYS A 123 8.32 -13.17 24.62
CA LYS A 123 8.08 -14.60 24.82
C LYS A 123 8.89 -15.43 23.81
N GLU A 124 9.03 -16.74 24.07
CA GLU A 124 9.58 -17.66 23.08
C GLU A 124 8.81 -17.51 21.75
N GLN A 125 9.55 -17.12 20.70
CA GLN A 125 8.95 -16.55 19.51
C GLN A 125 8.34 -17.62 18.59
N LYS A 126 7.12 -17.34 18.13
CA LYS A 126 6.61 -17.93 16.88
C LYS A 126 7.45 -17.40 15.72
N ARG A 127 8.11 -18.30 14.98
CA ARG A 127 8.85 -17.93 13.76
C ARG A 127 7.88 -17.46 12.68
N VAL A 128 8.27 -16.43 11.93
CA VAL A 128 7.51 -15.94 10.77
C VAL A 128 8.15 -16.50 9.49
N PRO A 129 7.51 -17.43 8.77
CA PRO A 129 8.02 -17.89 7.49
C PRO A 129 7.91 -16.77 6.46
N MET A 130 9.04 -16.39 5.86
CA MET A 130 9.11 -15.34 4.85
C MET A 130 10.18 -15.61 3.81
N TRP A 131 10.10 -14.87 2.70
CA TRP A 131 11.12 -14.76 1.68
C TRP A 131 11.10 -13.34 1.12
N ILE A 132 12.23 -12.92 0.56
CA ILE A 132 12.36 -11.58 -0.03
C ILE A 132 12.02 -11.67 -1.52
N LYS A 133 11.19 -10.73 -1.99
CA LYS A 133 10.91 -10.52 -3.41
C LYS A 133 11.48 -9.17 -3.81
N LYS A 134 12.25 -9.12 -4.90
CA LYS A 134 12.75 -7.84 -5.46
C LYS A 134 11.55 -6.94 -5.83
N GLY A 135 11.55 -5.72 -5.28
CA GLY A 135 10.55 -4.68 -5.57
C GLY A 135 10.90 -3.86 -6.81
N LEU A 136 10.13 -2.80 -7.07
CA LEU A 136 10.39 -1.87 -8.18
C LEU A 136 11.38 -0.77 -7.82
N PHE A 137 11.49 -0.47 -6.53
CA PHE A 137 12.35 0.57 -6.00
C PHE A 137 13.79 0.07 -5.97
N GLU A 138 14.63 0.66 -6.81
CA GLU A 138 16.06 0.35 -6.86
C GLU A 138 16.84 1.41 -6.07
N PRO A 139 17.86 1.02 -5.28
CA PRO A 139 18.75 1.98 -4.63
C PRO A 139 19.39 2.87 -5.69
N LEU A 140 19.23 4.18 -5.54
CA LEU A 140 19.85 5.14 -6.45
C LEU A 140 21.25 5.52 -5.99
N SER A 141 22.03 5.97 -6.96
CA SER A 141 23.30 6.61 -6.74
C SER A 141 23.15 7.82 -5.79
N LEU A 142 24.18 8.05 -4.98
CA LEU A 142 24.16 9.11 -3.96
C LEU A 142 24.07 10.51 -4.56
N ASP A 143 24.61 10.71 -5.75
CA ASP A 143 24.65 11.98 -6.50
C ASP A 143 23.29 12.48 -6.98
N ARG A 144 22.29 11.60 -7.09
CA ARG A 144 20.96 11.97 -7.59
C ARG A 144 20.00 12.37 -6.49
N ASP A 145 19.24 13.42 -6.78
CA ASP A 145 18.13 13.85 -5.94
C ASP A 145 16.97 12.84 -5.97
N VAL A 146 16.25 12.74 -4.86
CA VAL A 146 15.09 11.86 -4.73
C VAL A 146 13.89 12.60 -4.16
N LEU A 147 12.74 12.43 -4.81
CA LEU A 147 11.44 12.88 -4.37
C LEU A 147 10.63 11.66 -3.92
N LEU A 148 10.50 11.50 -2.60
CA LEU A 148 9.87 10.37 -1.94
C LEU A 148 8.45 10.76 -1.51
N ILE A 149 7.43 10.07 -2.00
CA ILE A 149 6.02 10.38 -1.73
C ILE A 149 5.35 9.13 -1.14
N GLY A 150 5.07 9.14 0.16
CA GLY A 150 4.65 7.94 0.87
C GLY A 150 3.66 8.19 2.01
N PRO A 151 2.39 8.53 1.74
CA PRO A 151 1.40 8.71 2.80
C PRO A 151 1.05 7.39 3.51
N GLY A 152 0.83 7.46 4.82
CA GLY A 152 0.54 6.33 5.69
C GLY A 152 1.62 5.26 5.62
N THR A 153 1.22 4.00 5.44
CA THR A 153 2.17 2.87 5.27
C THR A 153 3.02 2.96 4.00
N GLY A 154 2.72 3.89 3.08
CA GLY A 154 3.61 4.24 1.97
C GLY A 154 5.01 4.66 2.43
N LEU A 155 5.12 5.18 3.65
CA LEU A 155 6.38 5.59 4.27
C LEU A 155 7.38 4.44 4.44
N ALA A 156 6.94 3.17 4.46
CA ALA A 156 7.80 2.01 4.66
C ALA A 156 9.02 2.02 3.72
N SER A 157 8.78 2.01 2.41
CA SER A 157 9.87 2.00 1.41
C SER A 157 10.70 3.27 1.46
N MET A 158 10.07 4.43 1.75
CA MET A 158 10.76 5.71 1.82
C MET A 158 11.74 5.74 2.98
N ARG A 159 11.33 5.24 4.16
CA ARG A 159 12.20 5.06 5.32
C ARG A 159 13.41 4.20 4.98
N ALA A 160 13.21 3.06 4.32
CA ALA A 160 14.31 2.19 3.91
C ALA A 160 15.30 2.91 2.97
N MET A 161 14.80 3.67 1.98
CA MET A 161 15.62 4.45 1.04
C MET A 161 16.42 5.55 1.75
N VAL A 162 15.81 6.27 2.69
CA VAL A 162 16.52 7.30 3.47
C VAL A 162 17.59 6.67 4.35
N GLN A 163 17.30 5.55 5.02
CA GLN A 163 18.29 4.82 5.83
C GLN A 163 19.48 4.32 5.00
N GLU A 164 19.22 3.80 3.79
CA GLU A 164 20.28 3.36 2.87
C GLU A 164 21.18 4.54 2.49
N ARG A 165 20.57 5.67 2.07
CA ARG A 165 21.31 6.88 1.70
C ARG A 165 22.09 7.46 2.88
N GLN A 166 21.50 7.49 4.07
CA GLN A 166 22.18 7.91 5.30
C GLN A 166 23.45 7.08 5.56
N PHE A 167 23.34 5.75 5.44
CA PHE A 167 24.49 4.88 5.63
C PHE A 167 25.58 5.13 4.60
N LEU A 168 25.21 5.19 3.32
CA LEU A 168 26.16 5.41 2.22
C LEU A 168 26.83 6.79 2.30
N ARG A 169 26.10 7.85 2.69
CA ARG A 169 26.66 9.19 2.90
C ARG A 169 27.71 9.21 4.00
N LYS A 170 27.50 8.46 5.08
CA LYS A 170 28.49 8.34 6.17
C LYS A 170 29.77 7.61 5.74
N GLN A 171 29.70 6.80 4.68
CA GLN A 171 30.87 6.13 4.11
C GLN A 171 31.55 6.93 2.99
N ALA A 172 30.85 7.88 2.39
CA ALA A 172 31.40 8.71 1.33
C ALA A 172 32.41 9.73 1.86
N ASP A 173 33.37 10.11 1.03
CA ASP A 173 34.28 11.21 1.33
C ASP A 173 33.49 12.51 1.54
N LYS A 174 33.96 13.37 2.44
CA LYS A 174 33.28 14.65 2.75
C LYS A 174 33.09 15.56 1.53
N ASP A 175 33.91 15.39 0.51
CA ASP A 175 33.88 16.17 -0.74
C ASP A 175 32.96 15.55 -1.81
N SER A 176 32.38 14.37 -1.54
CA SER A 176 31.44 13.72 -2.47
C SER A 176 30.08 14.42 -2.47
N SER A 177 29.65 14.89 -3.63
CA SER A 177 28.32 15.48 -3.77
C SER A 177 27.23 14.43 -3.45
N SER A 178 26.27 14.83 -2.63
CA SER A 178 25.13 14.01 -2.26
C SER A 178 23.85 14.70 -2.70
N GLY A 179 23.10 14.07 -3.59
CA GLY A 179 21.81 14.56 -4.06
C GLY A 179 20.80 14.69 -2.92
N ALA A 180 19.93 15.68 -3.04
CA ALA A 180 18.91 16.04 -2.06
C ALA A 180 17.86 14.94 -1.86
N VAL A 181 17.23 14.95 -0.68
CA VAL A 181 16.16 14.01 -0.31
C VAL A 181 14.95 14.81 0.11
N TYR A 182 13.92 14.82 -0.72
CA TYR A 182 12.63 15.47 -0.44
C TYR A 182 11.61 14.40 -0.06
N LEU A 183 11.06 14.46 1.15
CA LEU A 183 10.07 13.49 1.63
C LEU A 183 8.71 14.16 1.84
N TYR A 184 7.72 13.67 1.12
CA TYR A 184 6.31 14.03 1.24
C TYR A 184 5.56 12.91 1.97
N PHE A 185 5.20 13.17 3.21
CA PHE A 185 4.46 12.24 4.08
C PHE A 185 3.06 12.77 4.35
N GLY A 186 2.09 11.88 4.56
CA GLY A 186 0.74 12.27 4.94
C GLY A 186 0.06 11.25 5.85
N CYS A 187 -0.68 11.74 6.84
CA CYS A 187 -1.49 10.93 7.74
C CYS A 187 -2.75 11.69 8.19
N ARG A 188 -3.46 11.21 9.20
CA ARG A 188 -4.69 11.86 9.67
C ARG A 188 -4.36 12.99 10.64
N HIS A 189 -3.59 12.70 11.67
CA HIS A 189 -3.28 13.60 12.76
C HIS A 189 -1.81 13.47 13.14
N GLU A 190 -1.12 14.59 13.34
CA GLU A 190 0.26 14.60 13.80
C GLU A 190 0.42 13.82 15.11
N SER A 191 -0.49 14.06 16.06
CA SER A 191 -0.44 13.49 17.41
C SER A 191 -0.82 12.00 17.50
N LYS A 192 -1.31 11.37 16.41
CA LYS A 192 -1.84 10.00 16.47
C LYS A 192 -1.16 9.04 15.51
N ASP A 193 -1.02 9.43 14.25
CA ASP A 193 -0.56 8.52 13.19
C ASP A 193 0.59 9.11 12.35
N PHE A 194 1.37 10.03 12.95
CA PHE A 194 2.67 10.44 12.41
C PHE A 194 3.72 9.34 12.61
N LEU A 195 3.65 8.33 11.74
CA LEU A 195 4.56 7.20 11.71
C LEU A 195 6.02 7.68 11.64
N TYR A 196 6.85 7.22 12.58
CA TYR A 196 8.28 7.54 12.68
C TYR A 196 8.60 9.04 12.81
N GLY A 197 7.68 9.86 13.35
CA GLY A 197 7.85 11.32 13.41
C GLY A 197 9.18 11.78 14.04
N ASP A 198 9.62 11.16 15.14
CA ASP A 198 10.89 11.50 15.79
C ASP A 198 12.11 11.12 14.95
N GLU A 199 12.09 9.95 14.30
CA GLU A 199 13.15 9.51 13.39
C GLU A 199 13.24 10.45 12.19
N LEU A 200 12.11 10.81 11.58
CA LEU A 200 12.06 11.73 10.44
C LEU A 200 12.57 13.12 10.81
N ARG A 201 12.19 13.65 11.98
CA ARG A 201 12.74 14.92 12.50
C ARG A 201 14.25 14.85 12.73
N GLY A 202 14.74 13.74 13.30
CA GLY A 202 16.18 13.52 13.46
C GLY A 202 16.93 13.48 12.14
N LEU A 203 16.36 12.84 11.12
CA LEU A 203 16.93 12.76 9.77
C LEU A 203 16.93 14.13 9.06
N VAL A 204 15.97 15.01 9.33
CA VAL A 204 16.02 16.40 8.86
C VAL A 204 17.14 17.16 9.56
N ALA A 205 17.24 17.03 10.89
CA ALA A 205 18.26 17.72 11.67
C ALA A 205 19.70 17.30 11.29
N SER A 206 19.91 16.05 10.87
CA SER A 206 21.20 15.57 10.38
C SER A 206 21.48 15.92 8.91
N GLY A 207 20.52 16.49 8.18
CA GLY A 207 20.60 16.72 6.73
C GLY A 207 20.45 15.45 5.89
N ASP A 208 20.09 14.32 6.50
CA ASP A 208 19.81 13.08 5.76
C ASP A 208 18.54 13.20 4.91
N ILE A 209 17.54 13.92 5.41
CA ILE A 209 16.40 14.44 4.67
C ILE A 209 16.62 15.94 4.47
N THR A 210 16.65 16.39 3.21
CA THR A 210 16.82 17.81 2.87
C THR A 210 15.57 18.59 3.23
N GLU A 211 14.39 18.09 2.87
CA GLU A 211 13.11 18.69 3.24
C GLU A 211 12.07 17.62 3.56
N LEU A 212 11.32 17.84 4.64
CA LEU A 212 10.20 17.02 5.06
C LEU A 212 8.90 17.82 4.96
N HIS A 213 8.01 17.39 4.07
CA HIS A 213 6.69 17.99 3.84
C HIS A 213 5.61 17.06 4.38
N THR A 214 4.93 17.48 5.45
CA THR A 214 3.87 16.68 6.10
C THR A 214 2.47 17.18 5.79
N ALA A 215 1.56 16.25 5.48
CA ALA A 215 0.15 16.50 5.23
C ALA A 215 -0.72 15.82 6.30
N PHE A 216 -1.23 16.60 7.26
CA PHE A 216 -2.14 16.12 8.29
C PHE A 216 -3.59 16.38 7.87
N SER A 217 -4.29 15.35 7.41
CA SER A 217 -5.60 15.50 6.75
C SER A 217 -6.78 15.81 7.68
N ARG A 218 -6.57 15.84 9.00
CA ARG A 218 -7.63 16.01 10.01
C ARG A 218 -7.27 16.92 11.18
N ASP A 219 -6.14 17.63 11.13
CA ASP A 219 -5.76 18.59 12.17
C ASP A 219 -6.41 19.98 11.97
N GLN A 220 -7.07 20.17 10.83
CA GLN A 220 -7.81 21.37 10.45
C GLN A 220 -9.10 21.01 9.69
N ASP A 221 -9.98 21.99 9.50
CA ASP A 221 -11.31 21.81 8.89
C ASP A 221 -11.25 21.34 7.43
N HIS A 222 -10.25 21.82 6.68
CA HIS A 222 -10.05 21.45 5.28
C HIS A 222 -9.03 20.30 5.12
N LYS A 223 -9.17 19.51 4.06
CA LYS A 223 -8.28 18.36 3.82
C LYS A 223 -6.96 18.80 3.18
N ILE A 224 -5.86 18.54 3.87
CA ILE A 224 -4.51 18.64 3.33
C ILE A 224 -4.00 17.23 3.03
N TYR A 225 -3.62 16.98 1.78
CA TYR A 225 -3.02 15.72 1.31
C TYR A 225 -1.63 15.99 0.72
N VAL A 226 -0.91 14.92 0.37
CA VAL A 226 0.44 15.04 -0.21
C VAL A 226 0.44 15.83 -1.52
N GLN A 227 -0.59 15.70 -2.36
CA GLN A 227 -0.75 16.50 -3.57
C GLN A 227 -0.96 17.99 -3.28
N THR A 228 -1.58 18.33 -2.14
CA THR A 228 -1.70 19.74 -1.69
C THR A 228 -0.31 20.30 -1.42
N ARG A 229 0.53 19.57 -0.68
CA ARG A 229 1.91 19.97 -0.39
C ARG A 229 2.77 20.06 -1.65
N LEU A 230 2.59 19.15 -2.61
CA LEU A 230 3.30 19.22 -3.89
C LEU A 230 2.93 20.50 -4.66
N ALA A 231 1.64 20.87 -4.67
CA ALA A 231 1.18 22.10 -5.33
C ALA A 231 1.67 23.38 -4.63
N GLU A 232 1.81 23.36 -3.30
CA GLU A 232 2.39 24.47 -2.51
C GLU A 232 3.88 24.71 -2.86
N ASN A 233 4.59 23.66 -3.26
CA ASN A 233 6.02 23.70 -3.61
C ASN A 233 6.25 23.58 -5.14
N LYS A 234 5.29 24.03 -5.95
CA LYS A 234 5.26 23.80 -7.40
C LYS A 234 6.51 24.28 -8.14
N GLU A 235 7.14 25.38 -7.72
CA GLU A 235 8.36 25.91 -8.35
C GLU A 235 9.53 24.94 -8.18
N THR A 236 9.77 24.48 -6.94
CA THR A 236 10.82 23.50 -6.62
C THR A 236 10.57 22.16 -7.33
N ILE A 237 9.31 21.70 -7.35
CA ILE A 237 8.94 20.45 -8.03
C ILE A 237 9.11 20.58 -9.54
N PHE A 238 8.77 21.73 -10.14
CA PHE A 238 8.99 21.99 -11.55
C PHE A 238 10.48 21.91 -11.91
N ASP A 239 11.33 22.58 -11.12
CA ASP A 239 12.78 22.57 -11.31
C ASP A 239 13.37 21.16 -11.17
N PHE A 240 12.96 20.43 -10.13
CA PHE A 240 13.34 19.02 -9.91
C PHE A 240 13.03 18.14 -11.13
N ILE A 241 11.86 18.33 -11.75
CA ILE A 241 11.43 17.53 -12.90
C ILE A 241 12.18 17.93 -14.17
N MET A 242 12.27 19.23 -14.46
CA MET A 242 12.71 19.74 -15.76
C MET A 242 14.22 19.90 -15.86
N ASN A 243 14.86 20.37 -14.80
CA ASN A 243 16.29 20.69 -14.78
C ASN A 243 17.11 19.66 -14.01
N GLY A 244 16.49 18.85 -13.16
CA GLY A 244 17.14 17.77 -12.42
C GLY A 244 17.23 16.44 -13.18
N GLU A 245 18.14 15.58 -12.73
CA GLU A 245 18.20 14.14 -13.07
C GLU A 245 17.59 13.25 -11.98
N GLY A 246 16.97 13.85 -10.96
CA GLY A 246 16.39 13.17 -9.82
C GLY A 246 15.24 12.22 -10.16
N CYS A 247 14.89 11.38 -9.20
CA CYS A 247 13.87 10.34 -9.35
C CYS A 247 12.73 10.50 -8.35
N ILE A 248 11.52 10.19 -8.82
CA ILE A 248 10.27 10.28 -8.06
C ILE A 248 9.82 8.87 -7.70
N TYR A 249 9.63 8.62 -6.41
CA TYR A 249 9.14 7.36 -5.86
C TYR A 249 7.82 7.57 -5.12
N ILE A 250 6.81 6.80 -5.49
CA ILE A 250 5.47 6.90 -4.90
C ILE A 250 5.07 5.55 -4.33
N ALA A 251 4.75 5.51 -3.04
CA ALA A 251 4.24 4.30 -2.39
C ALA A 251 2.99 4.55 -1.56
N GLY A 252 2.07 3.58 -1.55
CA GLY A 252 0.89 3.61 -0.69
C GLY A 252 -0.37 3.04 -1.33
N SER A 253 -1.54 3.58 -0.95
CA SER A 253 -2.82 3.03 -1.38
C SER A 253 -3.06 3.23 -2.88
N ALA A 254 -3.31 2.14 -3.60
CA ALA A 254 -3.63 2.10 -5.04
C ALA A 254 -5.04 2.65 -5.39
N LYS A 255 -5.69 3.35 -4.47
CA LYS A 255 -7.01 3.98 -4.70
C LYS A 255 -6.82 5.25 -5.54
N ARG A 256 -6.93 6.42 -4.92
CA ARG A 256 -6.78 7.70 -5.62
C ARG A 256 -5.38 8.30 -5.58
N MET A 257 -4.60 7.97 -4.55
CA MET A 257 -3.34 8.67 -4.27
C MET A 257 -2.34 8.70 -5.45
N PRO A 258 -2.00 7.59 -6.14
CA PRO A 258 -1.07 7.65 -7.26
C PRO A 258 -1.59 8.49 -8.43
N THR A 259 -2.90 8.47 -8.69
CA THR A 259 -3.53 9.28 -9.74
C THR A 259 -3.50 10.76 -9.38
N ASP A 260 -3.90 11.11 -8.15
CA ASP A 260 -3.90 12.49 -7.66
C ASP A 260 -2.47 13.09 -7.70
N VAL A 261 -1.45 12.29 -7.36
CA VAL A 261 -0.04 12.69 -7.45
C VAL A 261 0.39 12.86 -8.92
N TYR A 262 0.02 11.96 -9.82
CA TYR A 262 0.35 12.10 -11.24
C TYR A 262 -0.26 13.39 -11.82
N GLU A 263 -1.52 13.65 -11.52
CA GLU A 263 -2.26 14.82 -12.00
C GLU A 263 -1.63 16.12 -11.48
N VAL A 264 -1.28 16.20 -10.19
CA VAL A 264 -0.66 17.42 -9.65
C VAL A 264 0.71 17.69 -10.26
N LEU A 265 1.55 16.67 -10.45
CA LEU A 265 2.86 16.84 -11.09
C LEU A 265 2.72 17.33 -12.54
N ARG A 266 1.75 16.78 -13.27
CA ARG A 266 1.42 17.23 -14.63
C ARG A 266 0.92 18.66 -14.65
N ASP A 267 0.09 19.05 -13.69
CA ASP A 267 -0.46 20.41 -13.63
C ASP A 267 0.57 21.45 -13.16
N ILE A 268 1.55 21.04 -12.34
CA ILE A 268 2.74 21.84 -12.02
C ILE A 268 3.54 22.14 -13.29
N LEU A 269 3.80 21.12 -14.12
CA LEU A 269 4.48 21.31 -15.41
C LEU A 269 3.78 22.34 -16.29
N ARG A 270 2.45 22.28 -16.36
CA ARG A 270 1.63 23.19 -17.17
C ARG A 270 1.62 24.61 -16.62
N SER A 271 1.44 24.75 -15.31
CA SER A 271 1.25 26.06 -14.67
C SER A 271 2.56 26.83 -14.51
N VAL A 272 3.63 26.17 -14.08
CA VAL A 272 4.95 26.81 -13.87
C VAL A 272 5.71 26.92 -15.19
N GLY A 273 5.78 25.82 -15.95
CA GLY A 273 6.50 25.79 -17.23
C GLY A 273 5.77 26.40 -18.42
N LYS A 274 4.50 26.78 -18.23
CA LYS A 274 3.61 27.25 -19.32
C LYS A 274 3.55 26.29 -20.52
N ILE A 275 3.75 24.98 -20.29
CA ILE A 275 3.74 23.99 -21.36
C ILE A 275 2.33 23.41 -21.59
N PRO A 276 1.93 23.12 -22.84
CA PRO A 276 0.64 22.50 -23.13
C PRO A 276 0.50 21.10 -22.51
N LEU A 277 -0.75 20.69 -22.24
CA LEU A 277 -1.08 19.38 -21.66
C LEU A 277 -0.45 18.19 -22.42
N PRO A 278 -0.49 18.12 -23.78
CA PRO A 278 0.16 17.02 -24.51
C PRO A 278 1.67 16.92 -24.26
N THR A 279 2.33 18.07 -24.09
CA THR A 279 3.77 18.14 -23.80
C THR A 279 4.06 17.68 -22.38
N ALA A 280 3.26 18.12 -21.39
CA ALA A 280 3.39 17.67 -20.01
C ALA A 280 3.20 16.14 -19.87
N GLU A 281 2.22 15.57 -20.55
CA GLU A 281 2.00 14.11 -20.60
C GLU A 281 3.22 13.37 -21.22
N LYS A 282 3.83 13.96 -22.27
CA LYS A 282 5.04 13.40 -22.88
C LYS A 282 6.23 13.42 -21.92
N VAL A 283 6.38 14.48 -21.12
CA VAL A 283 7.42 14.58 -20.08
C VAL A 283 7.21 13.48 -19.03
N MET A 284 6.00 13.35 -18.47
CA MET A 284 5.69 12.33 -17.47
C MET A 284 5.93 10.90 -17.99
N LYS A 285 5.50 10.60 -19.23
CA LYS A 285 5.79 9.31 -19.88
C LYS A 285 7.28 9.08 -20.07
N THR A 286 8.04 10.14 -20.37
CA THR A 286 9.50 10.05 -20.51
C THR A 286 10.17 9.73 -19.18
N LEU A 287 9.74 10.34 -18.07
CA LEU A 287 10.23 10.02 -16.74
C LEU A 287 9.99 8.56 -16.37
N ALA A 288 8.77 8.07 -16.60
CA ALA A 288 8.43 6.66 -16.34
C ALA A 288 9.28 5.71 -17.18
N ARG A 289 9.44 5.98 -18.49
CA ARG A 289 10.30 5.19 -19.39
C ARG A 289 11.77 5.19 -18.95
N LYS A 290 12.27 6.31 -18.44
CA LYS A 290 13.63 6.46 -17.90
C LYS A 290 13.78 5.91 -16.47
N LYS A 291 12.75 5.28 -15.90
CA LYS A 291 12.69 4.84 -14.49
C LYS A 291 12.96 5.97 -13.47
N ARG A 292 12.71 7.23 -13.86
CA ARG A 292 12.78 8.41 -12.99
C ARG A 292 11.44 8.72 -12.32
N TYR A 293 10.38 8.00 -12.67
CA TYR A 293 9.08 8.04 -12.00
C TYR A 293 8.63 6.60 -11.76
N VAL A 294 8.57 6.17 -10.50
CA VAL A 294 8.30 4.79 -10.11
C VAL A 294 7.21 4.76 -9.04
N VAL A 295 6.21 3.89 -9.26
CA VAL A 295 5.05 3.76 -8.37
C VAL A 295 4.96 2.32 -7.87
N GLU A 296 4.86 2.14 -6.56
CA GLU A 296 4.55 0.86 -5.92
C GLU A 296 3.32 1.03 -5.03
N SER A 297 2.16 0.53 -5.44
CA SER A 297 0.89 0.74 -4.73
C SER A 297 0.10 -0.53 -4.49
N TRP A 298 -0.72 -0.54 -3.43
CA TRP A 298 -1.49 -1.71 -2.98
C TRP A 298 -2.89 -1.39 -2.46
N SER A 299 -3.74 -2.42 -2.38
CA SER A 299 -5.13 -2.35 -1.89
C SER A 299 -5.45 -3.32 -0.75
#